data_AF-A0A351F998-F1
#
_entry.id   AF-A0A351F998-F1
#
_cell.length_a   1.000
_cell.length_b   1.000
_cell.length_c   1.000
_cell.angle_alpha   90.00
_cell.angle_beta   90.00
_cell.angle_gamma   90.00
#
_symmetry.space_group_name_H-M   'P 1'
#
loop_
_entity.id
_entity.type
_entity.pdbx_description
1 polymer ?
#
loop_
_entity_poly.entity_id
_entity_poly.type
_entity_poly.pdbx_seq_one_letter_code
_entity_poly.pdbx_strand_id
1 'polypeptide(L)'
;LIIRGVNVFPAQVEHVILSLGMDPNYQIIVDRANNLDIMTVCIEMSDHMFSDSVKQIEAKEKEICGAMQSVLGVSAKVRLVEPHSLPRYEGKASRVIDNRKI
;
A
#
# COMPACT_ATOMS: atom_id res chain seq x y z
N LEU A 1 13.39 0.18 -2.96
CA LEU A 1 12.62 0.14 -4.22
C LEU A 1 12.77 1.50 -4.89
N ILE A 2 12.98 1.59 -6.20
CA ILE A 2 13.07 2.89 -6.91
C ILE A 2 11.84 3.04 -7.78
N ILE A 3 11.05 4.09 -7.54
CA ILE A 3 9.83 4.43 -8.28
C ILE A 3 9.98 5.84 -8.83
N ARG A 4 10.02 5.98 -10.16
CA ARG A 4 10.13 7.30 -10.83
C ARG A 4 11.29 8.16 -10.30
N GLY A 5 12.44 7.53 -10.00
CA GLY A 5 13.64 8.21 -9.48
C GLY A 5 13.64 8.47 -7.97
N VAL A 6 12.57 8.10 -7.25
CA VAL A 6 12.47 8.24 -5.78
C VAL A 6 12.77 6.90 -5.11
N ASN A 7 13.59 6.93 -4.07
CA ASN A 7 13.85 5.77 -3.22
C ASN A 7 12.69 5.59 -2.23
N VAL A 8 11.98 4.47 -2.37
CA VAL A 8 10.89 4.06 -1.49
C VAL A 8 11.36 2.87 -0.64
N PHE A 9 11.18 3.01 0.68
CA PHE A 9 11.50 1.95 1.65
C PHE A 9 10.21 1.37 2.24
N PRO A 10 10.03 0.02 2.27
CA PRO A 10 8.84 -0.59 2.87
C PRO A 10 8.56 -0.15 4.31
N ALA A 11 9.61 0.09 5.12
CA ALA A 11 9.46 0.60 6.49
C ALA A 11 8.75 1.96 6.57
N GLN A 12 8.89 2.83 5.56
CA GLN A 12 8.17 4.11 5.52
C GLN A 12 6.68 3.91 5.21
N VAL A 13 6.37 2.97 4.31
CA VAL A 13 4.98 2.58 4.00
C VAL A 13 4.32 2.02 5.27
N GLU A 14 5.00 1.11 5.96
CA GLU A 14 4.53 0.53 7.22
C GLU A 14 4.29 1.59 8.30
N HIS A 15 5.20 2.55 8.44
CA HIS A 15 5.03 3.65 9.38
C HIS A 15 3.77 4.48 9.11
N VAL A 16 3.47 4.78 7.84
CA VAL A 16 2.24 5.49 7.45
C VAL A 16 1.01 4.68 7.82
N ILE A 17 0.99 3.39 7.49
CA ILE A 17 -0.14 2.48 7.77
C ILE A 17 -0.42 2.43 9.28
N LEU A 18 0.63 2.23 10.09
CA LEU A 18 0.53 2.19 11.54
C LEU A 18 0.07 3.53 12.13
N SER A 19 0.55 4.66 11.59
CA SER A 19 0.16 5.99 12.05
C SER A 19 -1.33 6.31 11.87
N LEU A 20 -1.98 5.63 10.91
CA LEU A 20 -3.41 5.75 10.61
C LEU A 20 -4.26 4.69 11.34
N GLY A 21 -3.65 3.89 12.23
CA GLY A 21 -4.33 2.89 13.03
C GLY A 21 -4.80 1.65 12.24
N MET A 22 -4.14 1.34 11.13
CA MET A 22 -4.46 0.19 10.28
C MET A 22 -3.56 -1.02 10.59
N ASP A 23 -3.98 -2.21 10.13
CA ASP A 23 -3.19 -3.43 10.27
C ASP A 23 -1.88 -3.33 9.45
N PRO A 24 -0.72 -3.70 10.01
CA PRO A 24 0.55 -3.70 9.28
C PRO A 24 0.68 -4.81 8.23
N ASN A 25 -0.38 -5.57 7.93
CA ASN A 25 -0.38 -6.50 6.82
C ASN A 25 -0.65 -5.78 5.50
N TYR A 26 0.43 -5.56 4.75
CA TYR A 26 0.39 -4.91 3.45
C TYR A 26 1.26 -5.63 2.41
N GLN A 27 1.01 -5.30 1.15
CA GLN A 27 1.81 -5.70 0.00
C GLN A 27 2.00 -4.50 -0.94
N ILE A 28 3.24 -4.21 -1.29
CA ILE A 28 3.58 -3.24 -2.33
C ILE A 28 3.66 -4.00 -3.65
N ILE A 29 2.91 -3.55 -4.64
CA ILE A 29 2.93 -4.06 -6.01
C ILE A 29 3.43 -2.95 -6.91
N VAL A 30 4.43 -3.25 -7.73
CA VAL A 30 5.02 -2.31 -8.66
C VAL A 30 4.82 -2.83 -10.07
N ASP A 31 4.05 -2.08 -10.84
CA ASP A 31 3.80 -2.36 -12.25
C ASP A 31 4.41 -1.25 -13.12
N ARG A 32 4.43 -1.48 -14.44
CA ARG A 32 4.77 -0.48 -15.44
C ARG A 32 3.71 -0.45 -16.52
N ALA A 33 3.14 0.74 -16.76
CA ALA A 33 2.22 0.97 -17.87
C ALA A 33 2.69 2.20 -18.65
N ASN A 34 2.85 2.06 -19.98
CA ASN A 34 3.27 3.15 -20.86
C ASN A 34 4.52 3.91 -20.36
N ASN A 35 5.56 3.18 -19.94
CA ASN A 35 6.80 3.71 -19.35
C ASN A 35 6.65 4.46 -18.01
N LEU A 36 5.46 4.45 -17.41
CA LEU A 36 5.23 5.00 -16.09
C LEU A 36 5.19 3.87 -15.07
N ASP A 37 6.03 3.98 -14.04
CA ASP A 37 5.94 3.09 -12.88
C ASP A 37 4.65 3.39 -12.11
N ILE A 38 3.90 2.36 -11.76
CA ILE A 38 2.68 2.43 -10.96
C ILE A 38 2.95 1.64 -9.68
N MET A 39 2.94 2.34 -8.55
CA MET A 39 3.04 1.72 -7.23
C MET A 39 1.65 1.59 -6.64
N THR A 40 1.26 0.37 -6.28
CA THR A 40 0.01 0.06 -5.59
C THR A 40 0.32 -0.55 -4.23
N VAL A 41 -0.23 0.01 -3.16
CA VAL A 41 -0.13 -0.51 -1.80
C VAL A 41 -1.46 -1.15 -1.45
N CYS A 42 -1.48 -2.48 -1.33
CA CYS A 42 -2.63 -3.22 -0.83
C CYS A 42 -2.52 -3.33 0.68
N ILE A 43 -3.55 -2.93 1.41
CA ILE A 43 -3.59 -2.94 2.88
C ILE A 43 -4.81 -3.72 3.31
N GLU A 44 -4.64 -4.68 4.23
CA GLU A 44 -5.78 -5.38 4.80
C GLU A 44 -6.63 -4.44 5.66
N MET A 45 -7.94 -4.50 5.44
CA MET A 45 -8.88 -3.90 6.37
C MET A 45 -8.91 -4.72 7.66
N SER A 46 -9.16 -4.01 8.76
CA SER A 46 -9.59 -4.63 10.00
C SER A 46 -11.05 -5.09 9.88
N ASP A 47 -11.44 -6.07 10.68
CA ASP A 47 -12.83 -6.59 10.69
C ASP A 47 -13.86 -5.49 10.96
N HIS A 48 -13.51 -4.49 11.77
CA HIS A 48 -14.38 -3.35 12.06
C HIS A 48 -14.57 -2.40 10.86
N MET A 49 -13.53 -2.19 10.05
CA MET A 49 -13.65 -1.38 8.82
C MET A 49 -14.37 -2.13 7.71
N PHE A 50 -14.32 -3.47 7.70
CA PHE A 50 -15.00 -4.25 6.68
C PHE A 50 -16.53 -4.10 6.74
N SER A 51 -17.10 -3.84 7.92
CA SER A 51 -18.52 -3.54 8.08
C SER A 51 -18.92 -2.10 7.76
N ASP A 52 -17.96 -1.22 7.43
CA ASP A 52 -18.24 0.18 7.13
C ASP A 52 -18.86 0.36 5.72
N SER A 53 -19.45 1.53 5.50
CA SER A 53 -20.03 1.87 4.20
C SER A 53 -18.95 2.13 3.15
N VAL A 54 -19.26 1.86 1.87
CA VAL A 54 -18.36 2.12 0.72
C VAL A 54 -17.81 3.56 0.74
N LYS A 55 -18.61 4.55 1.13
CA LYS A 55 -18.18 5.95 1.22
C LYS A 55 -17.07 6.19 2.26
N GLN A 56 -17.12 5.50 3.39
CA GLN A 56 -16.10 5.60 4.44
C GLN A 56 -14.79 4.95 3.97
N ILE A 57 -14.88 3.81 3.28
CA ILE A 57 -13.73 3.11 2.68
C ILE A 57 -13.04 4.03 1.67
N GLU A 58 -13.78 4.64 0.74
CA GLU A 58 -13.21 5.59 -0.24
C GLU A 58 -12.56 6.82 0.41
N ALA A 59 -13.15 7.34 1.49
CA ALA A 59 -12.57 8.46 2.23
C ALA A 59 -11.24 8.07 2.89
N LYS A 60 -11.18 6.87 3.49
CA LYS A 60 -9.97 6.31 4.10
C LYS A 60 -8.87 6.06 3.06
N GLU A 61 -9.21 5.50 1.90
CA GLU A 61 -8.27 5.33 0.80
C GLU A 61 -7.62 6.64 0.35
N LYS A 62 -8.42 7.71 0.23
CA LYS A 62 -7.92 9.04 -0.11
C LYS A 62 -7.01 9.62 0.97
N GLU A 63 -7.37 9.45 2.24
CA GLU A 63 -6.55 9.86 3.37
C GLU A 63 -5.18 9.17 3.35
N ILE A 64 -5.17 7.84 3.21
CA ILE A 64 -3.93 7.04 3.15
C ILE A 64 -3.10 7.46 1.93
N CYS A 65 -3.72 7.65 0.77
CA CYS A 65 -3.02 8.09 -0.44
C CYS A 65 -2.31 9.44 -0.23
N GLY A 66 -2.97 10.40 0.43
CA GLY A 66 -2.40 11.70 0.77
C GLY A 66 -1.22 11.60 1.76
N ALA A 67 -1.35 10.77 2.78
CA ALA A 67 -0.30 10.51 3.74
C ALA A 67 0.92 9.82 3.09
N MET A 68 0.69 8.81 2.26
CA MET A 68 1.73 8.11 1.49
C MET A 68 2.49 9.08 0.58
N GLN A 69 1.78 9.93 -0.17
CA GLN A 69 2.43 10.92 -1.03
C GLN A 69 3.28 11.91 -0.23
N SER A 70 2.79 12.35 0.93
CA SER A 70 3.49 13.30 1.80
C SER A 70 4.78 12.71 2.39
N VAL A 71 4.77 11.44 2.79
CA VAL A 71 5.91 10.76 3.43
C VAL A 71 6.90 10.18 2.41
N LEU A 72 6.40 9.57 1.34
CA LEU A 72 7.22 8.88 0.35
C LEU A 72 7.72 9.80 -0.77
N GLY A 73 7.08 10.95 -0.98
CA GLY A 73 7.40 11.87 -2.08
C GLY A 73 7.01 11.33 -3.47
N VAL A 74 6.22 10.27 -3.54
CA VAL A 74 5.74 9.66 -4.78
C VAL A 74 4.27 9.28 -4.66
N SER A 75 3.53 9.40 -5.76
CA SER A 75 2.14 8.96 -5.82
C SER A 75 2.05 7.43 -5.72
N ALA A 76 1.21 6.96 -4.81
CA ALA A 76 0.89 5.55 -4.60
C ALA A 76 -0.62 5.36 -4.77
N LYS A 77 -1.04 4.33 -5.51
CA LYS A 77 -2.43 3.87 -5.44
C LYS A 77 -2.60 3.07 -4.15
N VAL A 78 -3.66 3.32 -3.40
CA VAL A 78 -4.02 2.52 -2.23
C VAL A 78 -5.20 1.64 -2.62
N ARG A 79 -5.17 0.38 -2.19
CA ARG A 79 -6.31 -0.54 -2.31
C ARG A 79 -6.54 -1.20 -0.95
N LEU A 80 -7.70 -0.95 -0.38
CA LEU A 80 -8.14 -1.68 0.79
C LEU A 80 -8.67 -3.05 0.37
N VAL A 81 -8.12 -4.11 0.97
CA VAL A 81 -8.50 -5.50 0.67
C VAL A 81 -9.16 -6.15 1.89
N GLU A 82 -9.85 -7.26 1.66
CA GLU A 82 -10.55 -7.98 2.71
C GLU A 82 -9.61 -8.40 3.84
N PRO A 83 -10.08 -8.45 5.10
CA PRO A 83 -9.30 -9.00 6.20
C PRO A 83 -8.80 -10.40 5.86
N HIS A 84 -7.52 -10.67 6.16
CA HIS A 84 -6.89 -11.99 5.96
C HIS A 84 -6.77 -12.47 4.50
N SER A 85 -6.86 -11.57 3.52
CA SER A 85 -6.73 -11.88 2.09
C SER A 85 -5.29 -11.82 1.56
N LEU A 86 -4.38 -11.14 2.26
CA LEU A 86 -2.97 -11.04 1.89
C LEU A 86 -2.15 -12.19 2.49
N PRO A 87 -1.05 -12.60 1.83
CA PRO A 87 -0.16 -13.63 2.36
C PRO A 87 0.39 -13.22 3.72
N ARG A 88 0.28 -14.10 4.71
CA ARG A 88 0.98 -13.91 6.00
C ARG A 88 2.45 -14.27 5.80
N TYR A 89 3.32 -13.31 6.05
CA TYR A 89 4.75 -13.45 5.82
C TYR A 89 5.41 -14.21 6.97
N GLU A 90 5.75 -15.49 6.78
CA GLU A 90 6.69 -16.19 7.66
C GLU A 90 8.13 -15.95 7.19
N GLY A 91 8.96 -15.31 8.03
CA GLY A 91 10.40 -15.10 7.76
C GLY A 91 10.72 -13.94 6.80
N LYS A 92 11.69 -14.15 5.89
CA LYS A 92 12.27 -13.13 4.98
C LYS A 92 11.41 -12.86 3.73
N ALA A 93 10.10 -13.08 3.82
CA ALA A 93 9.21 -12.96 2.67
C ALA A 93 9.05 -11.48 2.25
N SER A 94 8.97 -11.25 0.94
CA SER A 94 9.06 -9.91 0.34
C SER A 94 7.74 -9.16 0.43
N ARG A 95 7.71 -8.05 1.18
CA ARG A 95 6.63 -7.05 1.17
C ARG A 95 6.46 -6.35 -0.19
N VAL A 96 7.30 -6.66 -1.17
CA VAL A 96 7.32 -6.05 -2.50
C VAL A 96 7.22 -7.12 -3.58
N ILE A 97 6.22 -6.97 -4.46
CA ILE A 97 6.08 -7.67 -5.74
C ILE A 97 6.44 -6.67 -6.83
N ASP A 98 7.53 -6.92 -7.55
CA ASP A 98 7.95 -6.08 -8.68
C ASP A 98 7.66 -6.81 -10.00
N ASN A 99 6.61 -6.38 -10.68
CA ASN A 99 6.15 -6.93 -11.96
C ASN A 99 6.76 -6.17 -13.16
N ARG A 100 7.66 -5.21 -12.93
CA ARG A 100 8.31 -4.48 -14.03
C ARG A 100 9.16 -5.46 -14.83
N LYS A 101 8.78 -5.68 -16.09
CA LYS A 101 9.64 -6.38 -17.05
C LYS A 101 10.83 -5.45 -17.36
N ILE A 102 12.03 -5.92 -17.02
CA ILE A 102 13.30 -5.26 -17.36
C ILE A 102 13.61 -5.55 -18.83
#